data_AF-A0A838YL50-F1
#
_entry.id   AF-A0A838YL50-F1
#
_cell.length_a   1.000
_cell.length_b   1.000
_cell.length_c   1.000
_cell.angle_alpha   90.00
_cell.angle_beta   90.00
_cell.angle_gamma   90.00
#
_symmetry.space_group_name_H-M   'P 1'
#
loop_
_entity.id
_entity.type
_entity.pdbx_description
1 polymer ?
#
loop_
_entity_poly.entity_id
_entity_poly.type
_entity_poly.pdbx_seq_one_letter_code
_entity_poly.pdbx_strand_id
1 'polypeptide(L)' 'MDKHKPSDEMIKDLDNILSKLNAMEIVASDDYQKNSIKIMRAIVDGQMHSINEFQHLKKAMDLLMLQLFDVQNKVKS' A
#
# COMPACT_ATOMS: atom_id res chain seq x y z
N MET A 1 4.16 12.45 -17.38
CA MET A 1 3.01 11.92 -16.62
C MET A 1 3.31 10.60 -15.93
N ASP A 2 4.58 10.18 -15.80
CA ASP A 2 4.99 8.90 -15.18
C ASP A 2 5.29 9.02 -13.68
N LYS A 3 4.30 9.37 -12.86
CA LYS A 3 4.49 9.39 -11.38
C LYS A 3 3.56 8.46 -10.61
N HIS A 4 2.61 7.81 -11.27
CA HIS A 4 1.74 6.83 -10.63
C HIS A 4 2.15 5.43 -11.04
N LYS A 5 3.02 4.79 -10.25
CA LYS A 5 3.12 3.34 -10.27
C LYS A 5 1.75 2.75 -9.89
N PRO A 6 1.21 1.80 -10.65
CA PRO A 6 0.05 1.02 -10.24
C PRO A 6 0.26 0.45 -8.83
N SER A 7 -0.79 0.39 -8.02
CA SER A 7 -0.69 -0.12 -6.64
C SER A 7 -0.17 -1.55 -6.61
N ASP A 8 -0.53 -2.36 -7.61
CA ASP A 8 -0.04 -3.74 -7.76
C ASP A 8 1.47 -3.80 -7.96
N GLU A 9 2.06 -2.85 -8.70
CA GLU A 9 3.52 -2.76 -8.86
C GLU A 9 4.19 -2.33 -7.55
N MET A 10 3.58 -1.41 -6.79
CA MET A 10 4.10 -0.99 -5.48
C MET A 10 4.05 -2.14 -4.46
N ILE A 11 2.95 -2.90 -4.43
CA ILE A 11 2.80 -4.08 -3.57
C ILE A 11 3.83 -5.15 -3.94
N LYS A 12 4.06 -5.38 -5.24
CA LYS A 12 5.09 -6.30 -5.72
C LYS A 12 6.51 -5.88 -5.32
N ASP A 13 6.81 -4.59 -5.39
CA ASP A 13 8.10 -4.07 -4.93
C ASP A 13 8.27 -4.26 -3.42
N LEU A 14 7.22 -4.05 -2.62
CA LEU A 14 7.23 -4.30 -1.18
C LEU A 14 7.37 -5.79 -0.84
N ASP A 15 6.74 -6.69 -1.58
CA ASP A 15 6.89 -8.14 -1.42
C ASP A 15 8.33 -8.61 -1.73
N ASN A 16 8.95 -8.03 -2.76
CA ASN A 16 10.37 -8.25 -3.05
C ASN A 16 11.27 -7.76 -1.91
N ILE A 17 10.94 -6.61 -1.29
CA ILE A 17 11.67 -6.09 -0.13
C ILE A 17 11.48 -7.00 1.08
N LEU A 18 10.25 -7.45 1.36
CA LEU A 18 9.94 -8.38 2.45
C LEU A 18 10.73 -9.68 2.31
N SER A 19 10.79 -10.23 1.09
CA SER A 19 11.59 -11.43 0.78
C SER A 19 13.08 -11.23 1.07
N LYS A 20 13.64 -10.07 0.72
CA LYS A 20 15.04 -9.72 1.04
C LYS A 20 15.25 -9.55 2.54
N LEU A 21 14.32 -8.90 3.25
CA LEU A 21 14.38 -8.74 4.70
C LEU A 21 14.36 -10.09 5.41
N ASN A 22 13.54 -11.03 4.95
CA ASN A 22 13.51 -12.40 5.49
C ASN A 22 14.87 -13.11 5.30
N ALA A 23 15.48 -12.99 4.12
CA ALA A 23 16.81 -13.53 3.89
C ALA A 23 17.87 -12.87 4.79
N MET A 24 17.78 -11.54 4.98
CA MET A 24 18.65 -10.80 5.90
C MET A 24 18.51 -11.25 7.35
N GLU A 25 17.29 -11.56 7.81
CA GLU A 25 17.04 -12.02 9.18
C GLU A 25 17.75 -13.36 9.47
N ILE A 26 17.80 -14.25 8.48
CA ILE A 26 18.47 -15.55 8.58
C ILE A 26 19.99 -15.37 8.71
N VAL A 27 20.57 -14.41 7.99
CA VAL A 27 22.04 -14.20 7.96
C VAL A 27 22.54 -13.23 9.03
N ALA A 28 21.65 -12.52 9.73
CA ALA A 28 22.02 -11.53 10.74
C ALA A 28 22.76 -12.16 11.93
N SER A 29 23.94 -11.62 12.23
CA SER A 29 24.86 -12.18 13.22
C SER A 29 24.61 -11.71 14.65
N ASP A 30 24.02 -10.52 14.82
CA ASP A 30 23.82 -9.89 16.12
C ASP A 30 22.36 -9.44 16.33
N ASP A 31 22.00 -9.24 17.61
CA ASP A 31 20.64 -8.90 18.01
C ASP A 31 20.21 -7.51 17.53
N TYR A 32 21.15 -6.58 17.35
CA TYR A 32 20.85 -5.26 16.82
C TYR A 32 20.41 -5.35 15.34
N GLN A 33 21.13 -6.13 14.53
CA GLN A 33 20.76 -6.40 13.14
C GLN A 33 19.40 -7.10 13.06
N LYS A 34 19.17 -8.14 13.87
CA LYS A 34 17.89 -8.88 13.90
C LYS A 34 16.72 -7.96 14.28
N ASN A 35 16.88 -7.13 15.32
CA ASN A 35 15.85 -6.20 15.74
C ASN A 35 15.59 -5.11 14.68
N SER A 36 16.64 -4.60 14.05
CA SER A 36 16.51 -3.64 12.94
C SER A 36 15.72 -4.24 11.78
N ILE A 37 15.99 -5.51 11.43
CA ILE A 37 15.27 -6.22 10.36
C ILE A 37 13.80 -6.44 10.72
N LYS A 38 13.49 -6.80 11.97
CA LYS A 38 12.09 -6.91 12.44
C LYS A 38 11.33 -5.60 12.34
N ILE A 39 11.95 -4.48 12.69
CA ILE A 39 11.35 -3.15 12.54
C ILE A 39 11.10 -2.86 11.06
N MET A 40 12.06 -3.13 10.19
CA MET A 40 11.89 -2.94 8.74
C MET A 40 10.75 -3.80 8.18
N ARG A 41 10.60 -5.06 8.63
CA ARG A 41 9.47 -5.93 8.24
C ARG A 41 8.13 -5.32 8.63
N ALA A 42 8.00 -4.88 9.89
CA ALA A 42 6.77 -4.25 10.37
C ALA A 42 6.40 -2.98 9.57
N ILE A 43 7.39 -2.21 9.15
CA ILE A 43 7.18 -1.03 8.29
C ILE A 43 6.67 -1.45 6.90
N VAL A 44 7.29 -2.46 6.28
CA VAL A 44 6.87 -2.97 4.96
C VAL A 44 5.45 -3.53 4.99
N ASP A 45 5.13 -4.34 6.00
CA ASP A 45 3.78 -4.89 6.19
C ASP A 45 2.74 -3.76 6.38
N GLY A 46 3.08 -2.75 7.18
CA GLY A 46 2.25 -1.55 7.38
C GLY A 46 2.04 -0.74 6.10
N GLN A 47 3.07 -0.63 5.25
CA GLN A 47 2.97 0.04 3.95
C GLN A 47 2.08 -0.75 2.98
N MET A 48 2.24 -2.07 2.89
CA MET A 48 1.37 -2.92 2.06
C MET A 48 -0.09 -2.80 2.47
N HIS A 49 -0.36 -2.86 3.78
CA HIS A 49 -1.71 -2.68 4.32
C HIS A 49 -2.27 -1.29 3.97
N SER A 50 -1.49 -0.23 4.18
CA SER A 50 -1.91 1.14 3.88
C SER A 50 -2.29 1.32 2.40
N ILE A 51 -1.52 0.73 1.47
CA ILE A 51 -1.81 0.80 0.03
C ILE A 51 -3.16 0.17 -0.29
N ASN A 52 -3.47 -0.99 0.30
CA ASN A 52 -4.76 -1.66 0.12
C ASN A 52 -5.92 -0.80 0.65
N GLU A 53 -5.76 -0.22 1.83
CA GLU A 53 -6.77 0.68 2.40
C GLU A 53 -6.97 1.94 1.56
N PHE A 54 -5.91 2.49 0.96
CA PHE A 54 -6.02 3.62 0.02
C PHE A 54 -6.77 3.24 -1.27
N GLN A 55 -6.64 2.01 -1.77
CA GLN A 55 -7.45 1.54 -2.89
C GLN A 55 -8.94 1.47 -2.51
N HIS A 56 -9.26 0.97 -1.31
CA HIS A 56 -10.63 0.96 -0.79
C HIS A 56 -11.20 2.38 -0.65
N LEU A 57 -10.41 3.30 -0.09
CA LEU A 57 -10.80 4.71 0.03
C LEU A 57 -11.07 5.34 -1.34
N LYS A 58 -10.18 5.10 -2.32
CA LYS A 58 -10.38 5.59 -3.70
C LYS A 58 -11.70 5.10 -4.28
N LYS A 59 -12.01 3.81 -4.13
CA LYS A 59 -13.28 3.24 -4.62
C LYS A 59 -14.49 3.86 -3.93
N ALA A 60 -14.41 4.13 -2.62
CA ALA A 60 -15.47 4.81 -1.89
C ALA A 60 -15.67 6.25 -2.42
N MET A 61 -14.59 6.97 -2.70
CA MET A 61 -14.65 8.30 -3.33
C MET A 61 -15.29 8.26 -4.72
N ASP A 62 -14.94 7.27 -5.55
CA ASP A 62 -15.53 7.10 -6.88
C ASP A 62 -17.04 6.87 -6.78
N LEU A 63 -17.50 6.05 -5.83
CA LEU A 63 -18.93 5.83 -5.58
C LEU A 63 -19.64 7.09 -5.10
N LEU A 64 -19.04 7.84 -4.16
CA LEU A 64 -19.58 9.12 -3.70
C LEU A 64 -19.70 10.12 -4.85
N MET A 65 -18.70 10.17 -5.73
CA MET A 65 -18.72 11.05 -6.91
C MET A 65 -19.85 10.69 -7.88
N LEU A 66 -20.09 9.40 -8.13
CA LEU A 66 -21.24 8.95 -8.93
C LEU A 66 -22.57 9.44 -8.34
N GLN A 67 -22.75 9.31 -7.01
CA GLN A 67 -23.95 9.79 -6.34
C GLN A 67 -24.12 11.32 -6.45
N LEU A 68 -23.01 12.07 -6.35
CA LEU A 68 -23.05 13.52 -6.55
C LEU A 68 -23.50 13.89 -7.97
N PHE A 69 -22.99 13.19 -8.99
CA PHE A 69 -23.42 13.40 -10.37
C PHE A 69 -24.90 13.04 -10.59
N ASP A 70 -25.37 11.94 -10.00
CA ASP A 70 -26.79 11.55 -10.09
C ASP A 70 -27.72 12.61 -9.49
N VAL A 71 -27.35 13.18 -8.34
CA VAL A 71 -28.11 14.27 -7.71
C VAL A 71 -28.07 15.53 -8.59
N GLN A 72 -26.90 15.91 -9.10
CA GLN A 72 -26.78 17.07 -10.00
C GLN A 72 -27.64 16.91 -11.27
N ASN A 73 -27.65 15.72 -11.86
CA ASN A 73 -28.44 15.44 -13.05
C ASN A 73 -29.95 15.50 -12.78
N LYS A 74 -30.40 15.00 -11.61
CA LYS A 74 -31.80 15.12 -11.17
C LYS A 74 -32.23 16.56 -10.91
N VAL A 75 -31.34 17.42 -10.43
CA VAL A 75 -31.65 18.86 -10.20
C VAL A 75 -31.70 19.66 -11.51
N LYS A 76 -30.96 19.23 -12.54
CA LYS A 76 -30.91 19.88 -13.85
C LYS A 76 -32.00 19.41 -14.83
N SER A 77 -32.67 18.29 -14.55
CA SER A 77 -33.81 17.77 -15.31
C SER A 77 -35.13 18.34 -14.81
#